data_AF-A0A914H2I5-F1
#
_entry.id   AF-A0A914H2I5-F1
#
_cell.length_a   1.000
_cell.length_b   1.000
_cell.length_c   1.000
_cell.angle_alpha   90.00
_cell.angle_beta   90.00
_cell.angle_gamma   90.00
#
_symmetry.space_group_name_H-M   'P 1'
#
loop_
_entity.id
_entity.type
_entity.pdbx_description
1 polymer ?
#
loop_
_entity_poly.entity_id
_entity_poly.type
_entity_poly.pdbx_seq_one_letter_code
_entity_poly.pdbx_strand_id
1 'polypeptide(L)'
;MARKISFVLLLPLLLLAAIVIEGAEVGKKRPGPPLIDETTRWSRCESVNQSIYDFNVLTLDGQTTDLQKYKGHILLVVNVATFCAYTQQYNDFGPLLDENAQMKIVGFPCNQFYLQEPAENHELINGIVHVRPGNNFTIHPNLHIFGKLEVNGEGQHPLYEFLKESCPQTIVQLGHSNELMYNPIRVSDITWNFEKFLLDRQGRPRFRFHPTAWTHGKVLKPFMEQLMSEQ
;
A
#
# COMPACT_ATOMS: atom_id res chain seq x y z
N MET A 1 -82.73 38.36 17.32
CA MET A 1 -82.30 38.75 15.95
C MET A 1 -81.78 40.18 16.02
N ALA A 2 -80.45 40.37 16.12
CA ALA A 2 -79.81 41.69 16.11
C ALA A 2 -78.35 41.56 15.61
N ARG A 3 -77.91 42.62 14.93
CA ARG A 3 -76.94 42.66 13.84
C ARG A 3 -75.46 42.68 14.28
N LYS A 4 -74.62 42.22 13.34
CA LYS A 4 -73.14 42.36 13.29
C LYS A 4 -72.71 43.83 13.30
N ILE A 5 -71.58 44.11 13.96
CA ILE A 5 -70.75 45.30 13.72
C ILE A 5 -69.34 44.79 13.41
N SER A 6 -68.84 45.13 12.22
CA SER A 6 -67.48 44.86 11.75
C SER A 6 -66.48 45.77 12.46
N PHE A 7 -65.34 45.21 12.87
CA PHE A 7 -64.15 45.99 13.19
C PHE A 7 -63.06 45.67 12.17
N VAL A 8 -62.62 46.71 11.47
CA VAL A 8 -61.50 46.73 10.54
C VAL A 8 -60.22 46.82 11.38
N LEU A 9 -59.31 45.87 11.22
CA LEU A 9 -57.93 46.00 11.73
C LEU A 9 -56.98 46.15 10.54
N LEU A 10 -56.35 47.32 10.45
CA LEU A 10 -55.20 47.58 9.59
C LEU A 10 -53.99 46.77 10.10
N LEU A 11 -53.35 45.99 9.21
CA LEU A 11 -52.03 45.42 9.46
C LEU A 11 -50.94 46.48 9.25
N PRO A 12 -49.93 46.58 10.13
CA PRO A 12 -48.69 47.26 9.78
C PRO A 12 -47.74 46.30 9.04
N LEU A 13 -47.20 46.77 7.93
CA LEU A 13 -46.11 46.14 7.18
C LEU A 13 -44.84 46.11 8.05
N LEU A 14 -44.37 44.92 8.44
CA LEU A 14 -43.07 44.72 9.07
C LEU A 14 -42.11 44.15 8.02
N LEU A 15 -41.19 44.98 7.53
CA LEU A 15 -40.04 44.56 6.73
C LEU A 15 -39.10 43.71 7.60
N LEU A 16 -39.01 42.41 7.32
CA LEU A 16 -37.92 41.57 7.82
C LEU A 16 -36.69 41.79 6.94
N ALA A 17 -35.67 42.45 7.50
CA ALA A 17 -34.32 42.40 6.97
C ALA A 17 -33.71 41.03 7.33
N ALA A 18 -33.44 40.20 6.32
CA ALA A 18 -32.70 38.95 6.51
C ALA A 18 -31.21 39.28 6.67
N ILE A 19 -30.69 39.15 7.90
CA ILE A 19 -29.24 39.12 8.15
C ILE A 19 -28.77 37.70 7.80
N VAL A 20 -28.04 37.57 6.69
CA VAL A 20 -27.28 36.36 6.39
C VAL A 20 -26.04 36.39 7.28
N ILE A 21 -26.04 35.62 8.36
CA ILE A 21 -24.81 35.35 9.10
C ILE A 21 -24.09 34.24 8.34
N GLU A 22 -23.04 34.62 7.62
CA GLU A 22 -22.06 33.70 7.07
C GLU A 22 -21.36 33.02 8.25
N GLY A 23 -21.83 31.81 8.58
CA GLY A 23 -21.22 30.98 9.60
C GLY A 23 -19.84 30.56 9.11
N ALA A 24 -18.79 31.16 9.67
CA ALA A 24 -17.46 30.60 9.60
C ALA A 24 -17.50 29.18 10.18
N GLU A 25 -17.31 28.17 9.34
CA GLU A 25 -17.13 26.80 9.80
C GLU A 25 -15.81 26.70 10.57
N VAL A 26 -15.88 26.90 11.88
CA VAL A 26 -14.83 26.50 12.81
C VAL A 26 -14.71 24.98 12.70
N GLY A 27 -13.64 24.52 12.04
CA GLY A 27 -13.33 23.12 11.82
C GLY A 27 -13.38 22.33 13.13
N LYS A 28 -14.47 21.59 13.33
CA LYS A 28 -14.57 20.62 14.41
C LYS A 28 -13.51 19.54 14.17
N LYS A 29 -12.46 19.52 15.00
CA LYS A 29 -11.53 18.38 15.08
C LYS A 29 -12.37 17.12 15.32
N ARG A 30 -12.46 16.24 14.33
CA ARG A 30 -13.13 14.95 14.47
C ARG A 30 -12.25 14.09 15.39
N PRO A 31 -12.79 13.49 16.46
CA PRO A 31 -12.05 12.49 17.21
C PRO A 31 -11.84 11.27 16.32
N GLY A 32 -10.58 10.99 15.99
CA GLY A 32 -10.13 9.91 15.13
C GLY A 32 -8.68 10.15 14.72
N PRO A 33 -7.93 9.11 14.34
CA PRO A 33 -6.61 9.32 13.74
C PRO A 33 -6.75 10.26 12.53
N PRO A 34 -5.73 11.08 12.23
CA PRO A 34 -5.73 11.92 11.04
C PRO A 34 -6.10 11.07 9.82
N LEU A 35 -6.95 11.58 8.93
CA LEU A 35 -7.16 10.94 7.64
C LEU A 35 -5.80 10.93 6.93
N ILE A 36 -5.22 9.75 6.81
CA ILE A 36 -3.94 9.56 6.14
C ILE A 36 -4.21 9.68 4.64
N ASP A 37 -3.63 10.69 3.99
CA ASP A 37 -3.68 10.82 2.55
C ASP A 37 -2.76 9.75 1.91
N GLU A 38 -3.38 8.66 1.47
CA GLU A 38 -2.69 7.53 0.84
C GLU A 38 -1.89 7.92 -0.40
N THR A 39 -2.27 9.00 -1.09
CA THR A 39 -1.63 9.43 -2.35
C THR A 39 -0.27 10.09 -2.15
N THR A 40 0.06 10.47 -0.92
CA THR A 40 1.27 11.23 -0.58
C THR A 40 2.37 10.39 0.06
N ARG A 41 2.09 9.13 0.42
CA ARG A 41 3.03 8.28 1.18
C ARG A 41 3.91 7.42 0.30
N TRP A 42 4.71 8.08 -0.52
CA TRP A 42 5.69 7.46 -1.41
C TRP A 42 6.97 8.29 -1.47
N SER A 43 8.06 7.67 -1.91
CA SER A 43 9.34 8.33 -2.17
C SER A 43 9.88 7.93 -3.55
N ARG A 44 10.60 8.87 -4.18
CA ARG A 44 11.36 8.60 -5.41
C ARG A 44 12.71 7.99 -5.03
N CYS A 45 13.06 6.88 -5.64
CA CYS A 45 14.34 6.22 -5.43
C CYS A 45 15.47 6.94 -6.16
N GLU A 46 16.68 6.76 -5.66
CA GLU A 46 17.90 7.25 -6.30
C GLU A 46 18.21 6.42 -7.55
N SER A 47 18.91 7.04 -8.51
CA SER A 47 19.33 6.35 -9.72
C SER A 47 20.50 5.41 -9.40
N VAL A 48 20.24 4.11 -9.41
CA VAL A 48 21.22 3.06 -9.16
C VAL A 48 21.50 2.24 -10.42
N ASN A 49 22.73 1.76 -10.58
CA ASN A 49 23.11 0.86 -11.70
C ASN A 49 22.84 -0.61 -11.39
N GLN A 50 22.72 -0.96 -10.11
CA GLN A 50 22.43 -2.32 -9.66
C GLN A 50 20.97 -2.69 -9.94
N SER A 51 20.71 -3.98 -10.18
CA SER A 51 19.40 -4.50 -10.52
C SER A 51 18.95 -5.58 -9.55
N ILE A 52 17.64 -5.75 -9.40
CA ILE A 52 17.06 -6.89 -8.69
C ILE A 52 17.50 -8.25 -9.27
N TYR A 53 17.94 -8.27 -10.54
CA TYR A 53 18.39 -9.49 -11.22
C TYR A 53 19.78 -9.98 -10.78
N ASP A 54 20.46 -9.22 -9.92
CA ASP A 54 21.76 -9.59 -9.32
C ASP A 54 21.58 -10.46 -8.06
N PHE A 55 20.33 -10.71 -7.64
CA PHE A 55 20.00 -11.46 -6.44
C PHE A 55 19.28 -12.76 -6.75
N ASN A 56 19.54 -13.76 -5.91
CA ASN A 56 18.78 -15.00 -5.87
C ASN A 56 17.80 -14.99 -4.71
N VAL A 57 16.69 -15.70 -4.85
CA VAL A 57 15.66 -15.85 -3.82
C VAL A 57 15.24 -17.30 -3.71
N LEU A 58 14.59 -17.66 -2.61
CA LEU A 58 13.99 -18.98 -2.46
C LEU A 58 12.61 -19.02 -3.12
N THR A 59 12.29 -20.15 -3.74
CA THR A 59 10.93 -20.51 -4.14
C THR A 59 10.16 -21.11 -2.96
N LEU A 60 8.87 -21.36 -3.13
CA LEU A 60 8.02 -21.96 -2.09
C LEU A 60 8.41 -23.40 -1.74
N ASP A 61 9.04 -24.12 -2.66
CA ASP A 61 9.63 -25.45 -2.44
C ASP A 61 11.07 -25.39 -1.88
N GLY A 62 11.56 -24.20 -1.55
CA GLY A 62 12.87 -24.00 -0.90
C GLY A 62 14.07 -24.07 -1.86
N GLN A 63 13.84 -24.07 -3.17
CA GLN A 63 14.91 -24.02 -4.17
C GLN A 63 15.37 -22.59 -4.41
N THR A 64 16.65 -22.41 -4.71
CA THR A 64 17.18 -21.09 -5.10
C THR A 64 16.88 -20.80 -6.57
N THR A 65 16.42 -19.59 -6.87
CA THR A 65 16.15 -19.13 -8.24
C THR A 65 16.54 -17.66 -8.41
N ASP A 66 16.91 -17.29 -9.62
CA ASP A 66 17.14 -15.89 -10.00
C ASP A 66 15.84 -15.20 -10.44
N LEU A 67 15.92 -13.88 -10.63
CA LEU A 67 14.81 -13.04 -11.08
C LEU A 67 14.93 -12.60 -12.55
N GLN A 68 15.89 -13.14 -13.31
CA GLN A 68 16.19 -12.72 -14.70
C GLN A 68 15.00 -12.92 -15.62
N LYS A 69 14.15 -13.93 -15.38
CA LYS A 69 12.92 -14.19 -16.14
C LYS A 69 11.93 -13.02 -16.15
N TYR A 70 12.08 -12.06 -15.22
CA TYR A 70 11.25 -10.87 -15.14
C TYR A 70 11.82 -9.65 -15.87
N LYS A 71 13.00 -9.78 -16.48
CA LYS A 71 13.61 -8.72 -17.29
C LYS A 71 12.68 -8.26 -18.40
N GLY A 72 12.64 -6.95 -18.63
CA GLY A 72 11.74 -6.33 -19.62
C GLY A 72 10.36 -5.97 -19.09
N HIS A 73 10.00 -6.37 -17.86
CA HIS A 73 8.72 -6.07 -17.23
C HIS A 73 8.87 -5.03 -16.11
N ILE A 74 7.84 -4.22 -15.91
CA ILE A 74 7.74 -3.39 -14.71
C ILE A 74 7.40 -4.31 -13.54
N LEU A 75 8.10 -4.18 -12.42
CA LEU A 75 7.91 -5.04 -11.25
C LEU A 75 7.39 -4.24 -10.06
N LEU A 76 6.38 -4.77 -9.39
CA LEU A 76 6.02 -4.35 -8.05
C LEU A 76 6.49 -5.41 -7.06
N VAL A 77 7.51 -5.09 -6.31
CA VAL A 77 8.04 -5.92 -5.22
C VAL A 77 7.28 -5.58 -3.96
N VAL A 78 6.75 -6.59 -3.27
CA VAL A 78 5.93 -6.40 -2.05
C VAL A 78 6.34 -7.38 -0.97
N ASN A 79 6.57 -6.92 0.25
CA ASN A 79 6.65 -7.83 1.40
C ASN A 79 5.23 -8.16 1.88
N VAL A 80 4.87 -9.43 1.96
CA VAL A 80 3.48 -9.86 2.22
C VAL A 80 3.35 -10.62 3.54
N ALA A 81 2.12 -10.65 4.06
CA ALA A 81 1.75 -11.41 5.24
C ALA A 81 0.29 -11.91 5.12
N THR A 82 -0.01 -13.15 5.52
CA THR A 82 -1.37 -13.72 5.44
C THR A 82 -2.29 -13.16 6.53
N PHE A 83 -1.82 -12.93 7.75
CA PHE A 83 -2.66 -12.51 8.89
C PHE A 83 -2.63 -10.99 9.14
N CYS A 84 -2.25 -10.20 8.15
CA CYS A 84 -2.25 -8.75 8.22
C CYS A 84 -3.61 -8.14 7.89
N ALA A 85 -3.91 -6.95 8.42
CA ALA A 85 -5.06 -6.14 7.98
C ALA A 85 -5.05 -5.93 6.45
N TYR A 86 -3.86 -5.68 5.89
CA TYR A 86 -3.64 -5.39 4.47
C TYR A 86 -3.62 -6.62 3.57
N THR A 87 -3.82 -7.83 4.08
CA THR A 87 -3.97 -9.03 3.23
C THR A 87 -5.12 -8.90 2.22
N GLN A 88 -6.12 -8.06 2.51
CA GLN A 88 -7.20 -7.80 1.54
C GLN A 88 -6.70 -7.11 0.25
N GLN A 89 -5.49 -6.51 0.24
CA GLN A 89 -4.87 -5.95 -0.96
C GLN A 89 -4.60 -7.01 -2.05
N TYR A 90 -4.51 -8.30 -1.70
CA TYR A 90 -4.43 -9.39 -2.69
C TYR A 90 -5.60 -9.35 -3.70
N ASN A 91 -6.79 -8.94 -3.26
CA ASN A 91 -7.96 -8.84 -4.14
C ASN A 91 -7.81 -7.75 -5.20
N ASP A 92 -6.97 -6.74 -4.95
CA ASP A 92 -6.72 -5.64 -5.90
C ASP A 92 -5.63 -5.98 -6.92
N PHE A 93 -4.77 -6.97 -6.63
CA PHE A 93 -3.64 -7.33 -7.50
C PHE A 93 -4.09 -7.92 -8.83
N GLY A 94 -5.14 -8.75 -8.86
CA GLY A 94 -5.70 -9.29 -10.11
C GLY A 94 -6.14 -8.19 -11.07
N PRO A 95 -7.11 -7.33 -10.67
CA PRO A 95 -7.55 -6.20 -11.50
C PRO A 95 -6.41 -5.28 -11.94
N LEU A 96 -5.46 -4.97 -11.05
CA LEU A 96 -4.29 -4.16 -11.39
C LEU A 96 -3.44 -4.82 -12.50
N LEU A 97 -3.23 -6.13 -12.43
CA LEU A 97 -2.46 -6.89 -13.41
C LEU A 97 -3.20 -7.05 -14.75
N ASP A 98 -4.54 -7.18 -14.72
CA ASP A 98 -5.38 -7.23 -15.92
C ASP A 98 -5.29 -5.92 -16.71
N GLU A 99 -5.29 -4.77 -16.03
CA GLU A 99 -5.12 -3.45 -16.65
C GLU A 99 -3.68 -3.19 -17.13
N ASN A 100 -2.70 -3.94 -16.64
CA ASN A 100 -1.27 -3.69 -16.85
C ASN A 100 -0.51 -4.96 -17.27
N ALA A 101 -0.77 -5.48 -18.48
CA ALA A 101 -0.20 -6.74 -18.96
C ALA A 101 1.35 -6.84 -18.93
N GLN A 102 2.05 -5.70 -18.99
CA GLN A 102 3.53 -5.63 -18.95
C GLN A 102 4.10 -5.56 -17.52
N MET A 103 3.23 -5.60 -16.51
CA MET A 103 3.58 -5.58 -15.10
C MET A 103 3.57 -7.00 -14.52
N LYS A 104 4.48 -7.26 -13.58
CA LYS A 104 4.43 -8.43 -12.70
C LYS A 104 4.48 -7.97 -11.25
N ILE A 105 3.87 -8.73 -10.35
CA ILE A 105 3.99 -8.55 -8.91
C ILE A 105 4.82 -9.70 -8.36
N VAL A 106 5.84 -9.39 -7.57
CA VAL A 106 6.66 -10.38 -6.85
C VAL A 106 6.49 -10.17 -5.35
N GLY A 107 5.89 -11.16 -4.69
CA GLY A 107 5.56 -11.15 -3.27
C GLY A 107 6.56 -11.95 -2.45
N PHE A 108 7.08 -11.35 -1.39
CA PHE A 108 8.01 -11.97 -0.44
C PHE A 108 7.37 -12.06 0.95
N PRO A 109 6.90 -13.25 1.36
CA PRO A 109 6.36 -13.47 2.69
C PRO A 109 7.39 -13.11 3.77
N CYS A 110 6.97 -12.41 4.82
CA CYS A 110 7.85 -11.99 5.90
C CYS A 110 7.13 -12.00 7.25
N ASN A 111 7.75 -12.60 8.26
CA ASN A 111 7.15 -12.77 9.58
C ASN A 111 7.61 -11.72 10.62
N GLN A 112 8.33 -10.67 10.19
CA GLN A 112 8.99 -9.71 11.08
C GLN A 112 8.05 -8.65 11.70
N PHE A 113 6.80 -8.59 11.24
CA PHE A 113 5.82 -7.57 11.65
C PHE A 113 4.67 -8.24 12.42
N TYR A 114 4.74 -8.18 13.75
CA TYR A 114 3.79 -8.80 14.68
C TYR A 114 3.47 -10.28 14.38
N LEU A 115 4.45 -11.02 13.86
CA LEU A 115 4.34 -12.44 13.53
C LEU A 115 3.13 -12.80 12.65
N GLN A 116 2.81 -11.94 11.67
CA GLN A 116 1.61 -12.07 10.81
C GLN A 116 1.77 -13.02 9.62
N GLU A 117 2.91 -13.69 9.48
CA GLU A 117 3.16 -14.73 8.46
C GLU A 117 3.81 -15.98 9.10
N PRO A 118 3.10 -16.65 10.03
CA PRO A 118 3.66 -17.77 10.80
C PRO A 118 3.83 -19.05 9.96
N ALA A 119 3.17 -19.11 8.80
CA ALA A 119 3.18 -20.28 7.91
C ALA A 119 4.59 -20.61 7.41
N GLU A 120 4.84 -21.90 7.23
CA GLU A 120 5.99 -22.38 6.47
C GLU A 120 5.74 -22.29 4.97
N ASN A 121 6.81 -22.34 4.17
CA ASN A 121 6.68 -22.06 2.73
C ASN A 121 5.65 -22.94 2.02
N HIS A 122 5.51 -24.20 2.44
CA HIS A 122 4.57 -25.16 1.87
C HIS A 122 3.10 -24.90 2.27
N GLU A 123 2.86 -24.03 3.25
CA GLU A 123 1.52 -23.69 3.77
C GLU A 123 1.01 -22.33 3.25
N LEU A 124 1.90 -21.45 2.81
CA LEU A 124 1.60 -20.06 2.44
C LEU A 124 0.45 -19.95 1.43
N ILE A 125 0.50 -20.75 0.36
CA ILE A 125 -0.54 -20.71 -0.69
C ILE A 125 -1.90 -21.13 -0.12
N ASN A 126 -1.95 -22.14 0.74
CA ASN A 126 -3.19 -22.54 1.39
C ASN A 126 -3.74 -21.43 2.28
N GLY A 127 -2.87 -20.70 2.99
CA GLY A 127 -3.24 -19.52 3.76
C GLY A 127 -3.91 -18.44 2.90
N ILE A 128 -3.31 -18.09 1.76
CA ILE A 128 -3.84 -17.07 0.85
C ILE A 128 -5.17 -17.53 0.23
N VAL A 129 -5.22 -18.75 -0.31
CA VAL A 129 -6.37 -19.27 -1.06
C VAL A 129 -7.57 -19.55 -0.17
N HIS A 130 -7.34 -20.11 1.03
CA HIS A 130 -8.42 -20.66 1.85
C HIS A 130 -8.68 -19.88 3.15
N VAL A 131 -7.71 -19.11 3.66
CA VAL A 131 -7.84 -18.44 4.96
C VAL A 131 -8.03 -16.94 4.79
N ARG A 132 -7.04 -16.24 4.22
CA ARG A 132 -7.08 -14.79 4.02
C ARG A 132 -6.19 -14.38 2.84
N PRO A 133 -6.72 -13.78 1.76
CA PRO A 133 -8.10 -13.31 1.60
C PRO A 133 -9.16 -14.42 1.61
N GLY A 134 -8.79 -15.67 1.35
CA GLY A 134 -9.70 -16.81 1.46
C GLY A 134 -10.70 -16.86 0.31
N ASN A 135 -11.86 -17.51 0.54
CA ASN A 135 -12.93 -17.65 -0.46
C ASN A 135 -12.49 -18.26 -1.79
N ASN A 136 -11.55 -19.21 -1.76
CA ASN A 136 -10.94 -19.82 -2.95
C ASN A 136 -10.31 -18.78 -3.87
N PHE A 137 -9.57 -17.83 -3.28
CA PHE A 137 -8.85 -16.80 -4.02
C PHE A 137 -7.99 -17.41 -5.12
N THR A 138 -8.16 -16.92 -6.35
CA THR A 138 -7.38 -17.36 -7.51
C THR A 138 -6.15 -16.49 -7.69
N ILE A 139 -4.98 -17.11 -7.64
CA ILE A 139 -3.71 -16.41 -7.88
C ILE A 139 -3.59 -16.08 -9.37
N HIS A 140 -3.46 -14.80 -9.69
CA HIS A 140 -3.26 -14.33 -11.05
C HIS A 140 -1.90 -14.83 -11.61
N PRO A 141 -1.78 -15.21 -12.89
CA PRO A 141 -0.53 -15.75 -13.47
C PRO A 141 0.67 -14.79 -13.42
N ASN A 142 0.43 -13.49 -13.25
CA ASN A 142 1.47 -12.45 -13.11
C ASN A 142 1.74 -12.05 -11.65
N LEU A 143 1.13 -12.74 -10.69
CA LEU A 143 1.42 -12.63 -9.26
C LEU A 143 2.28 -13.81 -8.83
N HIS A 144 3.54 -13.54 -8.48
CA HIS A 144 4.51 -14.56 -8.13
C HIS A 144 4.87 -14.45 -6.65
N ILE A 145 4.49 -15.45 -5.85
CA ILE A 145 4.84 -15.52 -4.44
C ILE A 145 6.06 -16.43 -4.26
N PHE A 146 7.08 -15.92 -3.59
CA PHE A 146 8.34 -16.60 -3.32
C PHE A 146 8.38 -17.18 -1.90
N GLY A 147 9.46 -17.88 -1.59
CA GLY A 147 9.73 -18.34 -0.23
C GLY A 147 9.91 -17.18 0.75
N LYS A 148 9.59 -17.46 2.02
CA LYS A 148 9.72 -16.52 3.13
C LYS A 148 11.16 -16.03 3.28
N LEU A 149 11.31 -14.74 3.53
CA LEU A 149 12.60 -14.10 3.81
C LEU A 149 12.46 -13.01 4.86
N GLU A 150 13.60 -12.57 5.41
CA GLU A 150 13.66 -11.41 6.29
C GLU A 150 13.96 -10.15 5.49
N VAL A 151 13.30 -9.04 5.84
CA VAL A 151 13.45 -7.75 5.13
C VAL A 151 14.26 -6.73 5.95
N ASN A 152 14.39 -6.94 7.26
CA ASN A 152 15.09 -6.06 8.21
C ASN A 152 16.00 -6.84 9.17
N GLY A 153 16.79 -6.11 9.95
CA GLY A 153 17.68 -6.67 10.97
C GLY A 153 18.99 -7.25 10.42
N GLU A 154 19.68 -8.05 11.25
CA GLU A 154 20.93 -8.73 10.88
C GLU A 154 20.72 -9.83 9.82
N GLY A 155 19.57 -10.50 9.84
CA GLY A 155 19.22 -11.57 8.90
C GLY A 155 18.57 -11.10 7.60
N GLN A 156 18.47 -9.79 7.37
CA GLN A 156 17.81 -9.25 6.18
C GLN A 156 18.41 -9.81 4.89
N HIS A 157 17.53 -10.10 3.93
CA HIS A 157 17.96 -10.59 2.64
C HIS A 157 18.66 -9.47 1.84
N PRO A 158 19.79 -9.74 1.14
CA PRO A 158 20.53 -8.71 0.38
C PRO A 158 19.68 -7.94 -0.65
N LEU A 159 18.68 -8.60 -1.23
CA LEU A 159 17.69 -7.95 -2.10
C LEU A 159 16.96 -6.80 -1.39
N TYR A 160 16.51 -7.00 -0.15
CA TYR A 160 15.79 -5.97 0.60
C TYR A 160 16.72 -4.90 1.17
N GLU A 161 17.98 -5.25 1.48
CA GLU A 161 19.01 -4.27 1.77
C GLU A 161 19.18 -3.29 0.59
N PHE A 162 19.40 -3.82 -0.61
CA PHE A 162 19.50 -3.03 -1.84
C PHE A 162 18.28 -2.14 -2.09
N LEU A 163 17.05 -2.68 -1.98
CA LEU A 163 15.83 -1.91 -2.19
C LEU A 163 15.69 -0.76 -1.18
N LYS A 164 15.98 -1.03 0.10
CA LYS A 164 15.89 -0.03 1.17
C LYS A 164 16.95 1.05 1.05
N GLU A 165 18.16 0.72 0.64
CA GLU A 165 19.23 1.70 0.43
C GLU A 165 19.00 2.56 -0.81
N SER A 166 18.36 2.01 -1.84
CA SER A 166 18.07 2.74 -3.07
C SER A 166 16.95 3.77 -2.94
N CYS A 167 16.13 3.70 -1.89
CA CYS A 167 14.90 4.50 -1.77
C CYS A 167 14.77 5.16 -0.39
N PRO A 168 14.57 6.49 -0.32
CA PRO A 168 14.28 7.18 0.93
C PRO A 168 13.07 6.59 1.65
N GLN A 169 13.04 6.72 2.98
CA GLN A 169 11.93 6.24 3.79
C GLN A 169 10.61 6.98 3.46
N THR A 170 9.47 6.29 3.61
CA THR A 170 8.13 6.85 3.32
C THR A 170 7.47 7.54 4.53
N ILE A 171 8.15 7.51 5.68
CA ILE A 171 7.72 8.07 6.96
C ILE A 171 8.90 8.69 7.71
N VAL A 172 8.60 9.59 8.66
CA VAL A 172 9.61 10.26 9.49
C VAL A 172 9.96 9.45 10.74
N GLN A 173 8.99 8.73 11.30
CA GLN A 173 9.15 7.97 12.53
C GLN A 173 8.69 6.53 12.32
N LEU A 174 9.59 5.58 12.56
CA LEU A 174 9.28 4.16 12.58
C LEU A 174 8.35 3.83 13.76
N GLY A 175 7.54 2.78 13.59
CA GLY A 175 6.56 2.33 14.57
C GLY A 175 7.18 1.94 15.92
N HIS A 176 6.37 1.37 16.81
CA HIS A 176 6.85 1.03 18.14
C HIS A 176 7.70 -0.24 18.09
N SER A 177 8.85 -0.24 18.79
CA SER A 177 9.82 -1.35 18.72
C SER A 177 9.26 -2.68 19.22
N ASN A 178 8.22 -2.69 20.05
CA ASN A 178 7.55 -3.90 20.52
C ASN A 178 6.72 -4.61 19.44
N GLU A 179 6.48 -3.98 18.29
CA GLU A 179 5.77 -4.55 17.14
C GLU A 179 6.72 -5.15 16.10
N LEU A 180 8.03 -4.90 16.27
CA LEU A 180 9.09 -5.23 15.32
C LEU A 180 9.90 -6.43 15.82
N MET A 181 9.83 -7.55 15.12
CA MET A 181 10.46 -8.81 15.52
C MET A 181 11.86 -8.97 14.91
N TYR A 182 12.67 -7.92 14.98
CA TYR A 182 14.03 -7.90 14.41
C TYR A 182 14.92 -6.88 15.12
N ASN A 183 16.24 -7.09 15.01
CA ASN A 183 17.27 -6.15 15.45
C ASN A 183 18.49 -6.24 14.51
N PRO A 184 19.32 -5.19 14.39
CA PRO A 184 19.08 -3.83 14.88
C PRO A 184 18.02 -3.10 14.04
N ILE A 185 17.49 -1.99 14.57
CA ILE A 185 16.58 -1.08 13.85
C ILE A 185 17.41 -0.02 13.11
N ARG A 186 17.08 0.23 11.83
CA ARG A 186 17.70 1.21 10.94
C ARG A 186 16.65 2.14 10.35
N VAL A 187 17.04 3.37 10.00
CA VAL A 187 16.13 4.40 9.46
C VAL A 187 15.45 3.96 8.15
N SER A 188 16.15 3.18 7.33
CA SER A 188 15.66 2.71 6.02
C SER A 188 14.72 1.51 6.10
N ASP A 189 14.55 0.90 7.29
CA ASP A 189 13.82 -0.36 7.47
C ASP A 189 12.41 -0.35 6.89
N ILE A 190 11.98 -1.52 6.41
CA ILE A 190 10.59 -1.74 6.04
C ILE A 190 9.74 -1.52 7.28
N THR A 191 8.67 -0.76 7.12
CA THR A 191 7.88 -0.20 8.21
C THR A 191 6.76 -1.15 8.65
N TRP A 192 6.19 -1.89 7.70
CA TRP A 192 5.15 -2.90 7.95
C TRP A 192 5.00 -3.88 6.78
N ASN A 193 4.10 -4.84 6.93
CA ASN A 193 3.60 -5.67 5.83
C ASN A 193 2.98 -4.80 4.71
N PHE A 194 3.12 -5.23 3.47
CA PHE A 194 2.62 -4.60 2.24
C PHE A 194 3.30 -3.29 1.84
N GLU A 195 4.53 -3.05 2.29
CA GLU A 195 5.38 -2.02 1.71
C GLU A 195 5.82 -2.44 0.30
N LYS A 196 5.99 -1.46 -0.61
CA LYS A 196 6.12 -1.76 -2.03
C LYS A 196 7.24 -0.99 -2.68
N PHE A 197 7.93 -1.62 -3.62
CA PHE A 197 8.90 -0.98 -4.51
C PHE A 197 8.46 -1.19 -5.95
N LEU A 198 8.38 -0.11 -6.72
CA LEU A 198 8.12 -0.15 -8.15
C LEU A 198 9.45 -0.03 -8.90
N LEU A 199 9.75 -1.04 -9.70
CA LEU A 199 10.98 -1.19 -10.46
C LEU A 199 10.71 -1.06 -11.95
N ASP A 200 11.66 -0.47 -12.68
CA ASP A 200 11.61 -0.40 -14.13
C ASP A 200 11.90 -1.75 -14.81
N ARG A 201 11.86 -1.76 -16.15
CA ARG A 201 12.10 -2.95 -16.99
C ARG A 201 13.52 -3.50 -16.90
N GLN A 202 14.45 -2.71 -16.38
CA GLN A 202 15.83 -3.10 -16.14
C GLN A 202 16.03 -3.62 -14.70
N GLY A 203 14.96 -3.67 -13.91
CA GLY A 203 14.97 -4.16 -12.54
C GLY A 203 15.54 -3.15 -11.54
N ARG A 204 15.59 -1.86 -11.89
CA ARG A 204 16.07 -0.80 -10.99
C ARG A 204 14.90 -0.19 -10.22
N PRO A 205 15.04 0.03 -8.90
CA PRO A 205 13.99 0.65 -8.09
C PRO A 205 13.79 2.11 -8.49
N ARG A 206 12.52 2.53 -8.61
CA ARG A 206 12.14 3.86 -9.07
C ARG A 206 11.30 4.60 -8.03
N PHE A 207 10.41 3.87 -7.35
CA PHE A 207 9.54 4.42 -6.32
C PHE A 207 9.35 3.41 -5.18
N ARG A 208 9.18 3.93 -3.96
CA ARG A 208 8.83 3.16 -2.76
C ARG A 208 7.52 3.69 -2.21
N PHE A 209 6.62 2.81 -1.80
CA PHE A 209 5.27 3.14 -1.34
C PHE A 209 5.01 2.56 0.02
N HIS A 210 4.49 3.39 0.94
CA HIS A 210 4.07 2.94 2.25
C HIS A 210 2.94 1.90 2.14
N PRO A 211 2.81 0.95 3.09
CA PRO A 211 1.70 -0.01 3.16
C PRO A 211 0.29 0.57 2.92
N THR A 212 0.03 1.76 3.46
CA THR A 212 -1.25 2.49 3.33
C THR A 212 -1.37 3.30 2.03
N ALA A 213 -0.30 3.46 1.25
CA ALA A 213 -0.40 4.07 -0.07
C ALA A 213 -0.99 3.03 -1.03
N TRP A 214 -2.29 2.77 -0.87
CA TRP A 214 -2.97 1.68 -1.57
C TRP A 214 -4.46 1.92 -1.78
N THR A 215 -4.77 2.89 -2.65
CA THR A 215 -6.14 3.17 -3.08
C THR A 215 -6.58 2.18 -4.15
N HIS A 216 -6.67 0.89 -3.81
CA HIS A 216 -6.98 -0.21 -4.74
C HIS A 216 -6.06 -0.22 -5.98
N GLY A 217 -4.75 -0.05 -5.77
CA GLY A 217 -3.76 0.03 -6.85
C GLY A 217 -3.76 1.33 -7.67
N LYS A 218 -4.80 2.17 -7.61
CA LYS A 218 -4.90 3.41 -8.41
C LYS A 218 -3.77 4.40 -8.18
N VAL A 219 -3.20 4.41 -6.98
CA VAL A 219 -2.04 5.24 -6.62
C VAL A 219 -0.83 4.97 -7.52
N LEU A 220 -0.69 3.76 -8.07
CA LEU A 220 0.43 3.40 -8.93
C LEU A 220 0.30 3.93 -10.36
N LYS A 221 -0.92 4.25 -10.82
CA LYS A 221 -1.21 4.61 -12.21
C LYS A 221 -0.26 5.66 -12.81
N PRO A 222 -0.06 6.85 -12.20
CA PRO A 222 0.82 7.86 -12.79
C PRO A 222 2.30 7.40 -12.87
N PHE A 223 2.73 6.57 -11.93
CA PHE A 223 4.10 6.03 -11.91
C PHE A 223 4.28 4.94 -12.97
N MET A 224 3.27 4.08 -13.15
CA MET A 224 3.25 3.09 -14.22
C MET A 224 3.29 3.76 -15.59
N GLU A 225 2.46 4.78 -15.82
CA GLU A 225 2.44 5.57 -17.06
C GLU A 225 3.81 6.22 -17.33
N GLN A 226 4.45 6.77 -16.29
CA GLN A 226 5.82 7.28 -16.39
C GLN A 226 6.78 6.17 -16.89
N LEU A 227 6.84 5.02 -16.21
CA LEU A 227 7.77 3.94 -16.56
C LEU A 227 7.48 3.29 -17.93
N MET A 228 6.22 3.32 -18.37
CA MET A 228 5.85 2.86 -19.71
C MET A 228 6.30 3.82 -20.81
N SER A 229 6.42 5.12 -20.52
CA SER A 229 6.84 6.16 -21.47
C SER A 229 8.35 6.27 -21.65
N GLU A 230 9.14 5.79 -20.70
CA GLU A 230 10.61 5.87 -20.70
C GLU A 230 11.30 4.83 -21.62
N GLN A 231 10.68 4.53 -22.77
CA GLN A 231 11.22 3.61 -23.78
C GLN A 231 12.47 4.14 -24.48
#